data_AF-A0A936PCL3-F1
#
_entry.id   AF-A0A936PCL3-F1
#
_cell.length_a   1.000
_cell.length_b   1.000
_cell.length_c   1.000
_cell.angle_alpha   90.00
_cell.angle_beta   90.00
_cell.angle_gamma   90.00
#
_symmetry.space_group_name_H-M   'P 1'
#
loop_
_entity.id
_entity.type
_entity.pdbx_description
1 polymer ?
#
loop_
_entity_poly.entity_id
_entity_poly.type
_entity_poly.pdbx_seq_one_letter_code
_entity_poly.pdbx_strand_id
1 'polypeptide(L)'
;MATYVELKEKAEDLMRQAEAARKSEIGAAIAEIKAKMAAYGITLDDLGGKAKAARGRKPKVAKAAKAAKSGKAKVARPRKPVAAKFRNVATGETWSGRGKAPKWLAALEAAGRKREEFLVG
;
A
#
# COMPACT_ATOMS: atom_id res chain seq x y z
N MET A 1 32.19 35.09 -13.82
CA MET A 1 31.53 34.21 -12.83
C MET A 1 30.04 34.43 -12.94
N ALA A 2 29.24 33.36 -12.99
CA ALA A 2 27.78 33.50 -12.96
C ALA A 2 27.36 34.18 -11.65
N THR A 3 26.41 35.12 -11.73
CA THR A 3 25.89 35.79 -10.54
C THR A 3 24.99 34.84 -9.74
N TYR A 4 24.79 35.14 -8.46
CA TYR A 4 23.91 34.34 -7.59
C TYR A 4 22.48 34.20 -8.16
N VAL A 5 21.95 35.25 -8.78
CA VAL A 5 20.62 35.26 -9.39
C VAL A 5 20.56 34.30 -10.58
N GLU A 6 21.54 34.34 -11.48
CA GLU A 6 21.59 33.43 -12.64
C GLU A 6 21.74 31.96 -12.22
N LEU A 7 22.49 31.68 -11.15
CA LEU A 7 22.62 30.33 -10.60
C LEU A 7 21.30 29.83 -10.01
N LYS A 8 20.54 30.72 -9.35
CA LYS A 8 19.22 30.40 -8.80
C LYS A 8 18.20 30.11 -9.91
N GLU A 9 18.11 30.95 -10.93
CA GLU A 9 17.18 30.75 -12.04
C GLU A 9 17.44 29.42 -12.77
N LYS A 10 18.71 29.08 -12.99
CA LYS A 10 19.11 27.78 -13.57
C LYS A 10 18.70 26.59 -12.69
N ALA A 11 18.78 26.74 -11.36
CA ALA A 11 18.37 25.69 -10.44
C ALA A 11 16.84 25.47 -10.48
N GLU A 12 16.06 26.55 -10.53
CA GLU A 12 14.60 26.47 -10.62
C GLU A 12 14.14 25.84 -11.94
N ASP A 13 14.79 26.19 -13.06
CA ASP A 13 14.50 25.58 -14.36
C ASP A 13 14.87 24.09 -14.38
N LEU A 14 16.03 23.71 -13.84
CA LEU A 14 16.42 22.31 -13.69
C LEU A 14 15.45 21.51 -12.80
N MET A 15 14.97 22.09 -11.71
CA MET A 15 13.96 21.46 -10.86
C MET A 15 12.64 21.26 -11.62
N ARG A 16 12.19 22.26 -12.38
CA ARG A 16 10.98 22.15 -13.19
C ARG A 16 11.11 21.07 -14.28
N GLN A 17 12.27 20.98 -14.93
CA GLN A 17 12.57 19.93 -15.90
C GLN A 17 12.59 18.54 -15.21
N ALA A 18 13.20 18.43 -14.04
CA ALA A 18 13.23 17.19 -13.28
C ALA A 18 11.82 16.72 -12.85
N GLU A 19 10.96 17.65 -12.43
CA GLU A 19 9.57 17.33 -12.11
C GLU A 19 8.76 16.91 -13.35
N ALA A 20 8.96 17.57 -14.49
CA ALA A 20 8.31 17.21 -15.74
C ALA A 20 8.74 15.81 -16.22
N ALA A 21 10.04 15.51 -16.14
CA ALA A 21 10.57 14.18 -16.40
C ALA A 21 9.97 13.16 -15.44
N ARG A 22 9.98 13.42 -14.13
CA ARG A 22 9.40 12.53 -13.11
C ARG A 22 7.93 12.20 -13.39
N LYS A 23 7.11 13.20 -13.77
CA LYS A 23 5.69 12.98 -14.11
C LYS A 23 5.53 12.07 -15.34
N SER A 24 6.38 12.26 -16.34
CA SER A 24 6.38 11.46 -17.57
C SER A 24 6.83 10.01 -17.29
N GLU A 25 7.91 9.84 -16.53
CA GLU A 25 8.44 8.54 -16.10
C GLU A 25 7.42 7.77 -15.26
N ILE A 26 6.71 8.44 -14.33
CA ILE A 26 5.63 7.81 -13.55
C ILE A 26 4.49 7.36 -14.48
N GLY A 27 4.10 8.19 -15.46
CA GLY A 27 3.07 7.82 -16.44
C GLY A 27 3.46 6.59 -17.26
N ALA A 28 4.71 6.56 -17.74
CA ALA A 28 5.27 5.44 -18.48
C ALA A 28 5.32 4.16 -17.62
N ALA A 29 5.80 4.27 -16.38
CA ALA A 29 5.85 3.15 -15.44
C ALA A 29 4.44 2.61 -15.13
N ILE A 30 3.44 3.47 -14.94
CA ILE A 30 2.05 3.05 -14.74
C ILE A 30 1.51 2.32 -15.98
N ALA A 31 1.81 2.80 -17.17
CA ALA A 31 1.40 2.14 -18.41
C ALA A 31 2.03 0.75 -18.55
N GLU A 32 3.32 0.61 -18.22
CA GLU A 32 4.03 -0.66 -18.23
C GLU A 32 3.45 -1.65 -17.19
N ILE A 33 3.17 -1.18 -15.97
CA ILE A 33 2.54 -2.00 -14.93
C ILE A 33 1.15 -2.46 -15.40
N LYS A 34 0.34 -1.58 -16.00
CA LYS A 34 -0.97 -1.95 -16.55
C LYS A 34 -0.86 -2.97 -17.68
N ALA A 35 0.12 -2.83 -18.56
CA ALA A 35 0.37 -3.80 -19.63
C ALA A 35 0.75 -5.17 -19.06
N LYS A 36 1.64 -5.22 -18.07
CA LYS A 36 1.98 -6.44 -17.33
C LYS A 36 0.76 -7.02 -16.61
N MET A 37 -0.05 -6.18 -15.98
CA MET A 37 -1.29 -6.61 -15.34
C MET A 37 -2.24 -7.29 -16.33
N ALA A 38 -2.42 -6.72 -17.52
CA ALA A 38 -3.26 -7.30 -18.56
C ALA A 38 -2.68 -8.61 -19.13
N ALA A 39 -1.36 -8.65 -19.38
CA ALA A 39 -0.69 -9.81 -19.97
C ALA A 39 -0.74 -11.05 -19.05
N TYR A 40 -0.58 -10.85 -17.75
CA TYR A 40 -0.53 -11.93 -16.77
C TYR A 40 -1.85 -12.13 -16.00
N GLY A 41 -2.88 -11.34 -16.30
CA GLY A 41 -4.15 -11.35 -15.57
C GLY A 41 -4.01 -10.94 -14.10
N ILE A 42 -2.96 -10.19 -13.75
CA ILE A 42 -2.72 -9.69 -12.39
C ILE A 42 -3.74 -8.58 -12.13
N THR A 43 -4.52 -8.75 -11.07
CA THR A 43 -5.50 -7.76 -10.64
C THR A 43 -4.93 -6.90 -9.51
N LEU A 44 -5.56 -5.75 -9.23
CA LEU A 44 -5.15 -4.91 -8.10
C LEU A 44 -5.20 -5.65 -6.75
N ASP A 45 -6.03 -6.69 -6.63
CA ASP A 45 -6.11 -7.54 -5.43
C ASP A 45 -4.83 -8.37 -5.23
N ASP A 46 -4.23 -8.84 -6.33
CA ASP A 46 -2.98 -9.62 -6.34
C ASP A 46 -1.76 -8.78 -5.93
N LEU A 47 -1.79 -7.48 -6.28
CA LEU A 47 -0.80 -6.49 -5.83
C LEU A 47 -1.03 -6.02 -4.37
N GLY A 48 -2.00 -6.61 -3.65
CA GLY A 48 -2.28 -6.28 -2.25
C GLY A 48 -3.23 -5.09 -2.04
N GLY A 49 -3.85 -4.58 -3.11
CA GLY A 49 -4.88 -3.55 -3.03
C GLY A 49 -6.20 -4.12 -2.52
N LYS A 50 -6.38 -4.18 -1.19
CA LYS A 50 -7.68 -4.52 -0.59
C LYS A 50 -8.73 -3.45 -0.92
N ALA A 51 -9.34 -3.55 -2.09
CA ALA A 51 -10.69 -3.05 -2.28
C ALA A 51 -11.60 -3.93 -1.40
N LYS A 52 -12.18 -3.33 -0.37
CA LYS A 52 -13.22 -3.99 0.42
C LYS A 52 -14.37 -4.39 -0.52
N ALA A 53 -14.59 -5.71 -0.58
CA ALA A 53 -15.87 -6.36 -0.84
C ALA A 53 -16.61 -5.98 -2.14
N ALA A 54 -16.52 -6.86 -3.13
CA ALA A 54 -17.68 -7.16 -3.96
C ALA A 54 -17.69 -8.63 -4.40
N ARG A 55 -18.73 -9.33 -3.93
CA ARG A 55 -19.37 -10.50 -4.53
C ARG A 55 -18.58 -11.81 -4.58
N GLY A 56 -18.91 -12.64 -3.59
CA GLY A 56 -19.08 -14.06 -3.82
C GLY A 56 -19.90 -14.31 -5.09
N ARG A 57 -19.32 -15.13 -5.96
CA ARG A 57 -20.03 -15.82 -7.04
C ARG A 57 -19.87 -17.31 -6.77
N LYS A 58 -20.72 -17.85 -5.89
CA LYS A 58 -20.97 -19.30 -5.84
C LYS A 58 -22.23 -19.58 -6.66
N PRO A 59 -22.19 -20.40 -7.73
CA PRO A 59 -23.41 -20.96 -8.27
C PRO A 59 -23.97 -21.96 -7.26
N LYS A 60 -25.26 -21.80 -6.99
CA LYS A 60 -26.08 -22.61 -6.09
C LYS A 60 -26.35 -23.96 -6.76
N VAL A 61 -25.76 -25.06 -6.25
CA VAL A 61 -26.35 -26.40 -6.36
C VAL A 61 -26.10 -27.23 -5.10
N ALA A 62 -27.23 -27.72 -4.58
CA ALA A 62 -27.44 -29.01 -3.91
C ALA A 62 -26.77 -29.32 -2.54
N LYS A 63 -27.68 -29.35 -1.57
CA LYS A 63 -27.93 -30.42 -0.58
C LYS A 63 -27.04 -30.54 0.67
N ALA A 64 -27.78 -30.46 1.77
CA ALA A 64 -27.45 -30.78 3.14
C ALA A 64 -26.79 -32.15 3.33
N ALA A 65 -25.85 -32.23 4.28
CA ALA A 65 -25.85 -33.21 5.36
C ALA A 65 -24.75 -32.91 6.41
N LYS A 66 -25.20 -32.37 7.55
CA LYS A 66 -24.86 -32.77 8.94
C LYS A 66 -23.48 -33.39 9.24
N ALA A 67 -22.70 -32.70 10.09
CA ALA A 67 -21.99 -33.23 11.27
C ALA A 67 -21.09 -32.11 11.86
N ALA A 68 -21.52 -31.36 12.88
CA ALA A 68 -21.27 -31.67 14.29
C ALA A 68 -19.80 -32.00 14.62
N LYS A 69 -18.98 -31.00 15.01
CA LYS A 69 -18.07 -31.11 16.16
C LYS A 69 -17.44 -29.75 16.54
N SER A 70 -17.73 -29.37 17.79
CA SER A 70 -16.84 -28.69 18.75
C SER A 70 -15.96 -27.52 18.28
N GLY A 71 -16.31 -26.33 18.73
CA GLY A 71 -15.39 -25.19 18.79
C GLY A 71 -16.15 -23.90 19.05
N LYS A 72 -16.33 -23.54 20.32
CA LYS A 72 -17.02 -22.35 20.81
C LYS A 72 -16.40 -21.07 20.20
N ALA A 73 -16.88 -20.65 19.04
CA ALA A 73 -16.52 -19.39 18.41
C ALA A 73 -17.03 -18.26 19.31
N LYS A 74 -16.11 -17.62 20.06
CA LYS A 74 -16.39 -16.35 20.73
C LYS A 74 -16.85 -15.37 19.65
N VAL A 75 -18.10 -14.94 19.74
CA VAL A 75 -18.70 -13.88 18.91
C VAL A 75 -17.75 -12.68 18.92
N ALA A 76 -17.02 -12.48 17.83
CA ALA A 76 -16.19 -11.31 17.63
C ALA A 76 -17.15 -10.14 17.40
N ARG A 77 -17.46 -9.41 18.49
CA ARG A 77 -18.11 -8.10 18.40
C ARG A 77 -17.30 -7.23 17.43
N PRO A 78 -17.93 -6.52 16.48
CA PRO A 78 -17.22 -5.67 15.53
C PRO A 78 -16.47 -4.59 16.32
N ARG A 79 -15.14 -4.72 16.41
CA ARG A 79 -14.30 -3.72 17.07
C ARG A 79 -14.16 -2.53 16.14
N LYS A 80 -14.40 -1.32 16.67
CA LYS A 80 -14.21 -0.04 15.98
C LYS A 80 -12.87 -0.03 15.23
N PRO A 81 -12.79 0.48 13.99
CA PRO A 81 -11.54 0.63 13.26
C PRO A 81 -10.56 1.40 14.14
N VAL A 82 -9.46 0.74 14.51
CA VAL A 82 -8.39 1.38 15.26
C VAL A 82 -7.64 2.26 14.29
N ALA A 83 -7.45 3.53 14.64
CA ALA A 83 -6.65 4.47 13.87
C ALA A 83 -5.29 3.85 13.49
N ALA A 84 -4.92 3.96 12.22
CA ALA A 84 -3.59 3.60 11.76
C ALA A 84 -2.58 4.45 12.52
N LYS A 85 -1.75 3.80 13.35
CA LYS A 85 -0.81 4.48 14.25
C LYS A 85 0.55 4.66 13.59
N PHE A 86 0.85 3.90 12.54
CA PHE A 86 2.09 3.99 11.80
C PHE A 86 1.81 4.05 10.29
N ARG A 87 2.56 4.86 9.52
CA ARG A 87 2.51 4.97 8.06
C ARG A 87 3.90 5.05 7.47
N ASN A 88 4.15 4.24 6.44
CA ASN A 88 5.34 4.33 5.62
C ASN A 88 5.14 5.40 4.54
N VAL A 89 5.99 6.43 4.52
CA VAL A 89 5.94 7.51 3.51
C VAL A 89 6.48 7.07 2.14
N ALA A 90 7.32 6.04 2.09
CA ALA A 90 7.90 5.54 0.86
C ALA A 90 6.94 4.62 0.10
N THR A 91 6.16 3.80 0.81
CA THR A 91 5.25 2.79 0.21
C THR A 91 3.78 3.08 0.43
N GLY A 92 3.43 4.02 1.32
CA GLY A 92 2.05 4.33 1.70
C GLY A 92 1.40 3.32 2.65
N GLU A 93 2.10 2.25 3.04
CA GLU A 93 1.57 1.20 3.91
C GLU A 93 1.30 1.71 5.33
N THR A 94 0.18 1.31 5.93
CA THR A 94 -0.20 1.73 7.28
C THR A 94 -0.36 0.56 8.23
N TRP A 95 0.05 0.72 9.50
CA TRP A 95 -0.08 -0.29 10.53
C TRP A 95 -0.67 0.30 11.82
N SER A 96 -1.61 -0.39 12.45
CA SER A 96 -2.32 0.10 13.65
C SER A 96 -1.62 -0.26 14.98
N GLY A 97 -0.39 -0.78 14.91
CA GLY A 97 0.38 -1.23 16.08
C GLY A 97 -0.15 -2.51 16.73
N ARG A 98 -1.06 -3.23 16.07
CA ARG A 98 -1.72 -4.43 16.59
C ARG A 98 -1.39 -5.63 15.72
N GLY A 99 -0.95 -6.73 16.34
CA GLY A 99 -0.55 -7.97 15.66
C GLY A 99 0.93 -7.99 15.27
N LYS A 100 1.31 -8.92 14.38
CA LYS A 100 2.68 -9.04 13.87
C LYS A 100 3.06 -7.79 13.06
N ALA A 101 4.27 -7.27 13.30
CA ALA A 101 4.80 -6.15 12.54
C ALA A 101 4.88 -6.49 11.05
N PRO A 102 4.48 -5.57 10.15
CA PRO A 102 4.58 -5.78 8.72
C PRO A 102 6.06 -5.77 8.27
N LYS A 103 6.35 -6.40 7.12
CA LYS A 103 7.71 -6.55 6.60
C LYS A 103 8.45 -5.21 6.46
N TRP A 104 7.75 -4.16 6.03
CA TRP A 104 8.35 -2.82 5.91
C TRP A 104 8.79 -2.26 7.27
N LEU A 105 8.03 -2.48 8.35
CA LEU A 105 8.41 -2.00 9.66
C LEU A 105 9.60 -2.80 10.22
N ALA A 106 9.59 -4.12 10.05
CA ALA A 106 10.72 -4.97 10.43
C ALA A 106 11.99 -4.64 9.64
N ALA A 107 11.88 -4.33 8.34
CA ALA A 107 13.00 -3.90 7.52
C ALA A 107 13.55 -2.52 7.94
N LEU A 108 12.67 -1.61 8.37
CA LEU A 108 13.08 -0.28 8.86
C LEU A 108 13.74 -0.37 10.25
N GLU A 109 13.23 -1.22 11.14
CA GLU A 109 13.87 -1.52 12.42
C GLU A 109 15.25 -2.18 12.20
N ALA A 110 15.37 -3.11 11.24
CA ALA A 110 16.65 -3.71 10.85
C ALA A 110 17.60 -2.69 10.21
N ALA A 111 17.08 -1.69 9.51
CA ALA A 111 17.85 -0.56 8.97
C ALA A 111 18.20 0.50 10.03
N GLY A 112 17.93 0.24 11.32
CA GLY A 112 18.25 1.15 12.43
C GLY A 112 17.31 2.34 12.56
N ARG A 113 16.21 2.38 11.79
CA ARG A 113 15.21 3.45 11.87
C ARG A 113 14.18 3.17 12.95
N LYS A 114 13.80 4.23 13.67
CA LYS A 114 12.89 4.08 14.81
C LYS A 114 11.45 4.05 14.32
N ARG A 115 10.67 3.11 14.85
CA ARG A 115 9.23 3.00 14.57
C ARG A 115 8.45 4.31 14.82
N GLU A 116 8.98 5.17 15.67
CA GLU A 116 8.41 6.47 16.06
C GLU A 116 8.40 7.48 14.90
N GLU A 117 9.35 7.40 13.97
CA GLU A 117 9.37 8.25 12.76
C GLU A 117 8.19 7.99 11.83
N PHE A 118 7.63 6.78 11.91
CA PHE A 118 6.49 6.36 11.10
C PHE A 118 5.17 6.57 11.85
N LEU A 119 5.19 7.08 13.09
CA LEU A 119 3.98 7.26 13.88
C LEU A 119 3.10 8.35 13.26
N VAL A 120 1.88 7.99 12.86
CA VAL A 120 0.83 8.95 12.49
C VAL A 120 -0.11 9.01 13.68
N GLY A 121 0.11 10.02 14.52
CA GLY A 121 -0.65 10.33 15.73
C GLY A 121 -1.31 11.69 15.59
#